data_AF-A0A497CQ76-F1
#
_entry.id   AF-A0A497CQ76-F1
#
_cell.length_a   1.000
_cell.length_b   1.000
_cell.length_c   1.000
_cell.angle_alpha   90.00
_cell.angle_beta   90.00
_cell.angle_gamma   90.00
#
_symmetry.space_group_name_H-M   'P 1'
#
loop_
_entity.id
_entity.type
_entity.pdbx_description
1 polymer ?
#
loop_
_entity_poly.entity_id
_entity_poly.type
_entity_poly.pdbx_seq_one_letter_code
_entity_poly.pdbx_strand_id
1 'polypeptide(L)'
;DKALVENSVTLVYQRIFAPLYDKTFYSLKDLNRSFREQLEIHNNRKITRLGISRRELFEKVERECLIPLPTELYPLKYFETHKIAPDYHFILSADKHYYSVPWQLKGTVVRVVFDERNVAVYADGLRVTQHRRNCIIGGYTTEASHMPPHHRFVNSWSAGKFEKWAAAIGEETLMVIKQILSSKRHEEQAYKSCMGVLSLAKKHSQQELNQACRMALNYQRVNSREVRKYLQEIKRRKNEDQDDAQMLLFTQEHENIRGKSQYQ
;
A
#
# COMPACT_ATOMS: atom_id res chain seq x y z
N ASP A 1 33.09 16.08 26.55
CA ASP A 1 33.37 15.91 25.10
C ASP A 1 33.74 17.17 24.33
N LYS A 2 32.98 18.27 24.39
CA LYS A 2 33.24 19.47 23.57
C LYS A 2 34.68 20.02 23.64
N ALA A 3 35.25 20.10 24.84
CA ALA A 3 36.60 20.63 25.05
C ALA A 3 37.74 19.74 24.49
N LEU A 4 37.53 18.42 24.37
CA LEU A 4 38.52 17.50 23.79
C LEU A 4 38.52 17.59 22.26
N VAL A 5 37.33 17.76 21.66
CA VAL A 5 37.15 17.93 20.22
C VAL A 5 37.74 19.27 19.76
N GLU A 6 37.46 20.36 20.47
CA GLU A 6 37.98 21.70 20.15
C GLU A 6 39.51 21.75 20.16
N ASN A 7 40.15 21.19 21.19
CA ASN A 7 41.61 21.11 21.26
C ASN A 7 42.21 20.27 20.12
N SER A 8 41.53 19.21 19.70
CA SER A 8 41.98 18.36 18.60
C SER A 8 41.94 19.11 17.26
N VAL A 9 40.90 19.91 17.03
CA VAL A 9 40.79 20.78 15.86
C VAL A 9 41.92 21.81 15.84
N THR A 10 42.18 22.50 16.97
CA THR A 10 43.29 23.46 17.08
C THR A 10 44.65 22.82 16.76
N LEU A 11 44.89 21.61 17.26
CA LEU A 11 46.13 20.88 16.98
C LEU A 11 46.29 20.50 15.51
N VAL A 12 45.21 20.17 14.82
CA VAL A 12 45.21 19.92 13.37
C VAL A 12 45.55 21.19 12.61
N TYR A 13 44.94 22.33 12.93
CA TYR A 13 45.30 23.61 12.31
C TYR A 13 46.78 23.95 12.51
N GLN A 14 47.30 23.83 13.73
CA GLN A 14 48.69 24.18 14.03
C GLN A 14 49.71 23.22 13.40
N ARG A 15 49.41 21.92 13.33
CA ARG A 15 50.40 20.90 12.97
C ARG A 15 50.27 20.39 11.55
N ILE A 16 49.13 20.59 10.91
CA ILE A 16 48.87 20.13 9.54
C ILE A 16 48.65 21.32 8.62
N PHE A 17 47.79 22.27 9.01
CA PHE A 17 47.47 23.40 8.14
C PHE A 17 48.58 24.46 8.10
N ALA A 18 49.11 24.88 9.25
CA ALA A 18 50.14 25.92 9.32
C ALA A 18 51.42 25.59 8.52
N PRO A 19 51.96 24.35 8.52
CA PRO A 19 53.09 23.99 7.66
C PRO A 19 52.81 24.02 6.14
N LEU A 20 51.54 24.05 5.75
CA LEU A 20 51.11 24.11 4.35
C LEU A 20 50.67 25.53 3.94
N TYR A 21 50.69 26.50 4.86
CA TYR A 21 50.13 27.84 4.66
C TYR A 21 50.76 28.59 3.49
N ASP A 22 52.09 28.52 3.34
CA ASP A 22 52.83 29.20 2.27
C ASP A 22 52.95 28.38 0.98
N LYS A 23 52.26 27.22 0.89
CA LYS A 23 52.31 26.36 -0.29
C LYS A 23 51.12 26.62 -1.21
N THR A 24 51.40 26.92 -2.48
CA THR A 24 50.38 27.02 -3.52
C THR A 24 50.11 25.64 -4.14
N PHE A 25 48.84 25.24 -4.18
CA PHE A 25 48.42 23.98 -4.80
C PHE A 25 47.58 24.26 -6.05
N TYR A 26 47.88 23.56 -7.14
CA TYR A 26 47.16 23.69 -8.42
C TYR A 26 46.15 22.57 -8.66
N SER A 27 46.06 21.60 -7.75
CA SER A 27 45.06 20.53 -7.80
C SER A 27 44.67 20.05 -6.40
N LEU A 28 43.43 19.55 -6.28
CA LEU A 28 42.95 18.92 -5.04
C LEU A 28 43.77 17.67 -4.69
N LYS A 29 44.31 16.98 -5.70
CA LYS A 29 45.16 15.80 -5.51
C LYS A 29 46.47 16.17 -4.82
N ASP A 30 47.09 17.28 -5.21
CA ASP A 30 48.35 17.76 -4.63
C ASP A 30 48.19 18.27 -3.20
N LEU A 31 47.09 18.98 -2.93
CA LEU A 31 46.71 19.38 -1.59
C LEU A 31 46.51 18.15 -0.70
N ASN A 32 45.69 17.19 -1.14
CA ASN A 32 45.41 15.97 -0.37
C ASN A 32 46.66 15.14 -0.09
N ARG A 33 47.61 15.08 -1.03
CA ARG A 33 48.90 14.42 -0.82
C ARG A 33 49.71 15.13 0.27
N SER A 34 49.88 16.44 0.16
CA SER A 34 50.65 17.22 1.15
C SER A 34 50.00 17.20 2.54
N PHE A 35 48.67 17.19 2.58
CA PHE A 35 47.91 17.04 3.82
C PHE A 35 48.15 15.67 4.46
N ARG A 36 48.16 14.58 3.68
CA ARG A 36 48.47 13.23 4.18
C ARG A 36 49.88 13.12 4.75
N GLU A 37 50.87 13.76 4.12
CA GLU A 37 52.24 13.79 4.63
C GLU A 37 52.31 14.45 6.03
N GLN A 38 51.67 15.61 6.20
CA GLN A 38 51.62 16.27 7.51
C GLN A 38 50.79 15.48 8.53
N LEU A 39 49.74 14.80 8.09
CA LEU A 39 48.93 13.93 8.95
C LEU A 39 49.75 12.75 9.48
N GLU A 40 50.58 12.12 8.65
CA GLU A 40 51.49 11.05 9.08
C GLU A 40 52.49 11.56 10.14
N ILE A 41 53.08 12.74 9.94
CA ILE A 41 53.97 13.37 10.94
C ILE A 41 53.21 13.60 12.25
N HIS A 42 51.99 14.14 12.17
CA HIS A 42 51.15 14.40 13.34
C HIS A 42 50.81 13.12 14.11
N ASN A 43 50.44 12.05 13.40
CA ASN A 43 50.03 10.77 14.00
C ASN A 43 51.20 10.03 14.67
N ASN A 44 52.40 10.14 14.10
CA ASN A 44 53.61 9.51 14.64
C ASN A 44 54.31 10.36 15.73
N ARG A 45 53.93 11.63 15.90
CA ARG A 45 54.47 12.49 16.96
C ARG A 45 53.97 12.03 18.34
N LYS A 46 54.92 11.82 19.27
CA LYS A 46 54.62 11.48 20.66
C LYS A 46 53.76 12.55 21.35
N ILE A 47 52.75 12.10 22.08
CA ILE A 47 51.91 12.94 22.93
C ILE A 47 52.70 13.23 24.21
N THR A 48 53.00 14.50 24.49
CA THR A 48 53.93 14.92 25.56
C THR A 48 53.61 14.30 26.93
N ARG A 49 52.32 14.17 27.28
CA ARG A 49 51.90 13.61 28.58
C ARG A 49 51.93 12.08 28.64
N LEU A 50 51.82 11.40 27.50
CA LEU A 50 51.66 9.94 27.44
C LEU A 50 52.93 9.22 26.98
N GLY A 51 53.90 9.91 26.38
CA GLY A 51 55.15 9.33 25.89
C GLY A 51 55.01 8.42 24.65
N ILE A 52 53.77 8.15 24.22
CA ILE A 52 53.40 7.35 23.04
C ILE A 52 52.78 8.24 21.95
N SER A 53 52.85 7.80 20.70
CA SER A 53 52.20 8.47 19.56
C SER A 53 50.74 8.04 19.40
N ARG A 54 49.98 8.79 18.58
CA ARG A 54 48.59 8.41 18.24
C ARG A 54 48.57 7.11 17.46
N ARG A 55 49.55 6.92 16.57
CA ARG A 55 49.72 5.69 15.79
C ARG A 55 49.95 4.48 16.70
N GLU A 56 50.85 4.61 17.67
CA GLU A 56 51.14 3.53 18.63
C GLU A 56 49.92 3.18 19.50
N LEU A 57 49.14 4.19 19.90
CA LEU A 57 47.91 3.98 20.65
C LEU A 57 46.86 3.23 19.81
N PHE A 58 46.67 3.65 18.56
CA PHE A 58 45.76 2.98 17.62
C PHE A 58 46.17 1.51 17.41
N GLU A 59 47.45 1.24 17.14
CA GLU A 59 47.94 -0.10 16.85
C GLU A 59 47.87 -1.06 18.04
N LYS A 60 48.11 -0.57 19.27
CA LYS A 60 48.14 -1.39 20.49
C LYS A 60 46.78 -1.59 21.15
N VAL A 61 45.85 -0.64 20.97
CA VAL A 61 44.60 -0.62 21.73
C VAL A 61 43.37 -0.63 20.81
N GLU A 62 43.31 0.28 19.84
CA GLU A 62 42.08 0.49 19.07
C GLU A 62 41.91 -0.54 17.94
N ARG A 63 43.01 -1.02 17.36
CA ARG A 63 43.01 -1.89 16.17
C ARG A 63 42.23 -3.20 16.39
N GLU A 64 42.36 -3.80 17.56
CA GLU A 64 41.65 -5.05 17.89
C GLU A 64 40.15 -4.85 18.12
N CYS A 65 39.74 -3.61 18.44
CA CYS A 65 38.34 -3.23 18.62
C CYS A 65 37.63 -2.88 17.31
N LEU A 66 38.36 -2.77 16.19
CA LEU A 66 37.77 -2.41 14.90
C LEU A 66 36.96 -3.57 14.31
N ILE A 67 35.76 -3.24 13.84
CA ILE A 67 34.98 -4.15 13.00
C ILE A 67 35.54 -4.20 11.57
N PRO A 68 35.32 -5.31 10.84
CA PRO A 68 35.72 -5.42 9.43
C PRO A 68 35.17 -4.28 8.58
N LEU A 69 35.95 -3.85 7.59
CA LEU A 69 35.53 -2.84 6.64
C LEU A 69 34.29 -3.35 5.88
N PRO A 70 33.16 -2.60 5.87
CA PRO A 70 32.00 -2.97 5.08
C PRO A 70 32.35 -3.13 3.60
N THR A 71 31.79 -4.16 2.96
CA THR A 71 31.99 -4.43 1.52
C THR A 71 31.24 -3.46 0.63
N GLU A 72 30.12 -2.91 1.11
CA GLU A 72 29.36 -1.87 0.42
C GLU A 72 29.74 -0.48 0.94
N LEU A 73 29.78 0.50 0.03
CA LEU A 73 29.94 1.90 0.37
C LEU A 73 28.74 2.41 1.18
N TYR A 74 28.97 3.38 2.06
CA TYR A 74 27.90 4.03 2.79
C TYR A 74 26.93 4.73 1.81
N PRO A 75 25.64 4.35 1.77
CA PRO A 75 24.68 4.97 0.86
C PRO A 75 24.35 6.38 1.35
N LEU A 76 24.58 7.38 0.49
CA LEU A 76 24.17 8.74 0.78
C LEU A 76 22.65 8.81 0.93
N LYS A 77 22.22 9.45 2.01
CA LYS A 77 20.81 9.64 2.35
C LYS A 77 20.40 11.07 2.05
N TYR A 78 19.30 11.21 1.35
CA TYR A 78 18.66 12.47 1.03
C TYR A 78 17.34 12.56 1.79
N PHE A 79 16.93 13.79 2.06
CA PHE A 79 15.79 14.09 2.92
C PHE A 79 14.85 15.06 2.22
N GLU A 80 13.56 14.71 2.18
CA GLU A 80 12.49 15.58 1.71
C GLU A 80 11.32 15.55 2.69
N THR A 81 10.54 16.61 2.74
CA THR A 81 9.34 16.70 3.57
C THR A 81 8.14 16.92 2.65
N HIS A 82 7.13 16.08 2.79
CA HIS A 82 5.96 16.07 1.90
C HIS A 82 4.66 16.05 2.68
N LYS A 83 3.68 16.83 2.21
CA LYS A 83 2.30 16.69 2.66
C LYS A 83 1.61 15.63 1.80
N ILE A 84 1.05 14.61 2.43
CA ILE A 84 0.41 13.50 1.72
C ILE A 84 -0.87 13.98 1.05
N ALA A 85 -0.98 13.68 -0.25
CA ALA A 85 -2.13 14.07 -1.06
C ALA A 85 -3.40 13.28 -0.69
N PRO A 86 -4.59 13.75 -1.09
CA PRO A 86 -5.86 13.13 -0.72
C PRO A 86 -6.03 11.68 -1.17
N ASP A 87 -5.30 11.30 -2.21
CA ASP A 87 -5.19 9.97 -2.80
C ASP A 87 -4.07 9.14 -2.17
N TYR A 88 -3.59 9.49 -0.97
CA TYR A 88 -2.59 8.75 -0.19
C TYR A 88 -1.24 8.53 -0.90
N HIS A 89 -0.87 9.43 -1.80
CA HIS A 89 0.44 9.45 -2.47
C HIS A 89 1.23 10.72 -2.16
N PHE A 90 2.53 10.66 -2.41
CA PHE A 90 3.41 11.82 -2.54
C PHE A 90 4.35 11.63 -3.74
N ILE A 91 4.86 12.74 -4.27
CA ILE A 91 5.83 12.73 -5.39
C ILE A 91 7.24 12.92 -4.84
N LEU A 92 8.15 12.00 -5.15
CA LEU A 92 9.57 12.20 -4.85
C LEU A 92 10.14 13.23 -5.83
N SER A 93 10.69 14.34 -5.32
CA SER A 93 11.03 15.49 -6.16
C SER A 93 12.15 15.21 -7.15
N ALA A 94 13.13 14.39 -6.74
CA ALA A 94 14.28 14.00 -7.54
C ALA A 94 13.88 13.19 -8.79
N ASP A 95 12.94 12.24 -8.65
CA ASP A 95 12.59 11.29 -9.71
C ASP A 95 11.28 11.65 -10.42
N LYS A 96 10.48 12.55 -9.83
CA LYS A 96 9.08 12.81 -10.24
C LYS A 96 8.22 11.54 -10.28
N HIS A 97 8.50 10.61 -9.36
CA HIS A 97 7.76 9.35 -9.20
C HIS A 97 6.86 9.39 -7.97
N TYR A 98 5.69 8.78 -8.06
CA TYR A 98 4.69 8.77 -6.99
C TYR A 98 4.80 7.52 -6.14
N TYR A 99 4.79 7.68 -4.83
CA TYR A 99 4.79 6.57 -3.87
C TYR A 99 3.58 6.67 -2.96
N SER A 100 2.95 5.52 -2.72
CA SER A 100 1.84 5.40 -1.77
C SER A 100 2.31 5.36 -0.33
N VAL A 101 1.46 5.81 0.58
CA VAL A 101 1.60 5.65 2.03
C VAL A 101 0.28 5.14 2.62
N PRO A 102 0.28 4.55 3.83
CA PRO A 102 -0.98 4.15 4.47
C PRO A 102 -1.99 5.30 4.49
N TRP A 103 -3.21 5.02 4.04
CA TRP A 103 -4.26 6.02 3.85
C TRP A 103 -4.60 6.85 5.08
N GLN A 104 -4.31 6.34 6.27
CA GLN A 104 -4.44 7.04 7.54
C GLN A 104 -3.57 8.30 7.61
N LEU A 105 -2.48 8.35 6.84
CA LEU A 105 -1.57 9.50 6.75
C LEU A 105 -2.03 10.57 5.75
N LYS A 106 -3.17 10.39 5.10
CA LYS A 106 -3.74 11.39 4.17
C LYS A 106 -3.79 12.77 4.84
N GLY A 107 -3.19 13.77 4.20
CA GLY A 107 -3.17 15.16 4.69
C GLY A 107 -2.14 15.46 5.78
N THR A 108 -1.46 14.43 6.31
CA THR A 108 -0.35 14.61 7.26
C THR A 108 0.94 14.98 6.53
N VAL A 109 1.88 15.57 7.26
CA VAL A 109 3.24 15.86 6.75
C VAL A 109 4.16 14.74 7.18
N VAL A 110 4.86 14.15 6.21
CA VAL A 110 5.80 13.05 6.44
C VAL A 110 7.21 13.48 6.04
N ARG A 111 8.20 12.85 6.66
CA ARG A 111 9.60 12.97 6.27
C ARG A 111 10.00 11.75 5.45
N VAL A 112 10.54 12.00 4.27
CA VAL A 112 11.01 10.98 3.34
C VAL A 112 12.53 10.96 3.40
N VAL A 113 13.09 9.76 3.54
CA VAL A 113 14.53 9.51 3.51
C VAL A 113 14.80 8.52 2.40
N PHE A 114 15.64 8.87 1.44
CA PHE A 114 15.90 8.02 0.29
C PHE A 114 17.38 7.94 -0.05
N ASP A 115 17.75 6.86 -0.71
CA ASP A 115 19.07 6.63 -1.31
C ASP A 115 18.91 6.21 -2.78
N GLU A 116 19.94 5.62 -3.37
CA GLU A 116 19.91 5.11 -4.74
C GLU A 116 18.96 3.92 -4.94
N ARG A 117 18.59 3.21 -3.86
CA ARG A 117 17.89 1.93 -3.89
C ARG A 117 16.50 2.00 -3.26
N ASN A 118 16.27 2.84 -2.25
CA ASN A 118 15.10 2.80 -1.40
C ASN A 118 14.56 4.19 -1.08
N VAL A 119 13.25 4.26 -0.85
CA VAL A 119 12.51 5.43 -0.37
C VAL A 119 11.78 5.03 0.91
N ALA A 120 12.23 5.54 2.05
CA ALA A 120 11.62 5.27 3.36
C ALA A 120 10.82 6.49 3.83
N VAL A 121 9.62 6.24 4.34
CA VAL A 121 8.71 7.29 4.81
C VAL A 121 8.55 7.21 6.32
N TYR A 122 8.68 8.35 6.97
CA TYR A 122 8.58 8.51 8.41
C TYR A 122 7.45 9.47 8.77
N ALA A 123 6.62 9.06 9.72
CA ALA A 123 5.63 9.91 10.38
C ALA A 123 5.95 9.91 11.88
N ASP A 124 5.97 11.07 12.51
CA ASP A 124 6.25 11.24 13.94
C ASP A 124 7.52 10.52 14.43
N GLY A 125 8.56 10.47 13.58
CA GLY A 125 9.84 9.84 13.87
C GLY A 125 9.88 8.31 13.67
N LEU A 126 8.74 7.66 13.40
CA LEU A 126 8.65 6.23 13.15
C LEU A 126 8.62 5.92 11.65
N ARG A 127 9.35 4.90 11.22
CA ARG A 127 9.32 4.44 9.82
C ARG A 127 8.00 3.71 9.57
N VAL A 128 7.16 4.29 8.72
CA VAL A 128 5.84 3.74 8.41
C VAL A 128 5.90 2.77 7.24
N THR A 129 6.62 3.13 6.18
CA THR A 129 6.73 2.29 4.98
C THR A 129 8.08 2.50 4.29
N GLN A 130 8.45 1.54 3.44
CA GLN A 130 9.64 1.59 2.61
C GLN A 130 9.35 1.00 1.24
N HIS A 131 9.72 1.74 0.21
CA HIS A 131 9.60 1.34 -1.19
C HIS A 131 10.97 1.10 -1.81
N ARG A 132 11.03 0.24 -2.83
CA ARG A 132 12.15 0.25 -3.77
C ARG A 132 12.06 1.52 -4.60
N ARG A 133 13.18 2.23 -4.74
CA ARG A 133 13.23 3.44 -5.56
C ARG A 133 13.08 3.08 -7.03
N ASN A 134 12.21 3.81 -7.71
CA ASN A 134 11.93 3.74 -9.13
C ASN A 134 12.06 5.15 -9.71
N CYS A 135 12.87 5.27 -10.77
CA CYS A 135 13.17 6.54 -11.42
C CYS A 135 12.31 6.81 -12.67
N ILE A 136 11.24 6.03 -12.90
CA ILE A 136 10.31 6.28 -14.00
C ILE A 136 9.49 7.54 -13.70
N ILE A 137 9.68 8.58 -14.53
CA ILE A 137 8.98 9.85 -14.42
C ILE A 137 7.47 9.64 -14.58
N GLY A 138 6.68 10.20 -13.67
CA GLY A 138 5.20 10.12 -13.70
C GLY A 138 4.62 8.74 -13.36
N GLY A 139 5.46 7.75 -13.04
CA GLY A 139 5.01 6.43 -12.61
C GLY A 139 4.48 6.43 -11.17
N TYR A 140 3.74 5.36 -10.83
CA TYR A 140 3.18 5.14 -9.50
C TYR A 140 3.68 3.81 -8.92
N THR A 141 4.19 3.85 -7.70
CA THR A 141 4.46 2.68 -6.86
C THR A 141 3.43 2.65 -5.74
N THR A 142 2.36 1.88 -5.97
CA THR A 142 1.22 1.79 -5.07
C THR A 142 1.14 0.42 -4.41
N GLU A 143 1.16 0.39 -3.08
CA GLU A 143 0.98 -0.83 -2.31
C GLU A 143 -0.49 -1.04 -1.94
N ALA A 144 -1.02 -2.25 -2.15
CA ALA A 144 -2.43 -2.54 -1.86
C ALA A 144 -2.77 -2.39 -0.36
N SER A 145 -1.80 -2.65 0.52
CA SER A 145 -1.91 -2.51 1.98
C SER A 145 -2.16 -1.05 2.39
N HIS A 146 -1.65 -0.09 1.61
CA HIS A 146 -1.81 1.34 1.84
C HIS A 146 -3.21 1.86 1.51
N MET A 147 -3.95 1.18 0.65
CA MET A 147 -5.29 1.61 0.25
C MET A 147 -6.33 1.42 1.37
N PRO A 148 -7.31 2.33 1.51
CA PRO A 148 -8.48 2.11 2.35
C PRO A 148 -9.24 0.84 1.94
N PRO A 149 -9.93 0.15 2.86
CA PRO A 149 -10.64 -1.09 2.55
C PRO A 149 -11.64 -0.97 1.39
N HIS A 150 -12.39 0.13 1.32
CA HIS A 150 -13.34 0.38 0.23
C HIS A 150 -12.65 0.56 -1.13
N HIS A 151 -11.54 1.31 -1.17
CA HIS A 151 -10.77 1.49 -2.40
C HIS A 151 -10.07 0.21 -2.83
N ARG A 152 -9.54 -0.57 -1.88
CA ARG A 152 -8.97 -1.90 -2.15
C ARG A 152 -10.01 -2.83 -2.75
N PHE A 153 -11.24 -2.81 -2.24
CA PHE A 153 -12.34 -3.60 -2.77
C PHE A 153 -12.66 -3.23 -4.22
N VAL A 154 -12.84 -1.94 -4.51
CA VAL A 154 -13.14 -1.45 -5.88
C VAL A 154 -11.98 -1.70 -6.84
N ASN A 155 -10.74 -1.42 -6.43
CA ASN A 155 -9.55 -1.65 -7.28
C ASN A 155 -9.29 -3.14 -7.52
N SER A 156 -9.82 -4.02 -6.67
CA SER A 156 -9.75 -5.46 -6.87
C SER A 156 -10.76 -5.99 -7.89
N TRP A 157 -11.69 -5.15 -8.37
CA TRP A 157 -12.70 -5.53 -9.37
C TRP A 157 -12.03 -5.90 -10.70
N SER A 158 -12.47 -7.01 -11.26
CA SER A 158 -12.05 -7.48 -12.59
C SER A 158 -13.19 -8.31 -13.17
N ALA A 159 -13.36 -8.25 -14.50
CA ALA A 159 -14.33 -9.05 -15.22
C ALA A 159 -14.27 -10.53 -14.80
N GLY A 160 -13.07 -11.12 -14.78
CA GLY A 160 -12.87 -12.52 -14.37
C GLY A 160 -13.29 -12.84 -12.92
N LYS A 161 -13.16 -11.90 -11.97
CA LYS A 161 -13.68 -12.10 -10.60
C LYS A 161 -15.21 -12.04 -10.57
N PHE A 162 -15.82 -11.13 -11.34
CA PHE A 162 -17.27 -11.06 -11.46
C PHE A 162 -17.85 -12.33 -12.06
N GLU A 163 -17.21 -12.86 -13.10
CA GLU A 163 -17.61 -14.12 -13.72
C GLU A 163 -17.50 -15.30 -12.74
N LYS A 164 -16.38 -15.44 -12.02
CA LYS A 164 -16.22 -16.51 -11.02
C LYS A 164 -17.28 -16.44 -9.92
N TRP A 165 -17.60 -15.24 -9.44
CA TRP A 165 -18.62 -15.05 -8.41
C TRP A 165 -20.02 -15.36 -8.96
N ALA A 166 -20.32 -14.94 -10.19
CA ALA A 166 -21.59 -15.24 -10.84
C ALA A 166 -21.77 -16.75 -11.08
N ALA A 167 -20.72 -17.44 -11.55
CA ALA A 167 -20.72 -18.87 -11.76
C ALA A 167 -20.97 -19.67 -10.47
N ALA A 168 -20.46 -19.19 -9.32
CA ALA A 168 -20.74 -19.81 -8.02
C ALA A 168 -22.22 -19.68 -7.58
N ILE A 169 -22.98 -18.73 -8.15
CA ILE A 169 -24.42 -18.59 -7.87
C ILE A 169 -25.24 -19.42 -8.85
N GLY A 170 -24.89 -19.37 -10.15
CA GLY A 170 -25.53 -20.17 -11.18
C GLY A 170 -25.21 -19.71 -12.61
N GLU A 171 -25.49 -20.58 -13.57
CA GLU A 171 -25.16 -20.38 -14.99
C GLU A 171 -25.88 -19.17 -15.61
N GLU A 172 -27.16 -18.97 -15.29
CA GLU A 172 -27.96 -17.85 -15.79
C GLU A 172 -27.44 -16.51 -15.24
N THR A 173 -26.96 -16.54 -13.99
CA THR A 173 -26.32 -15.37 -13.36
C THR A 173 -25.03 -15.00 -14.08
N LEU A 174 -24.23 -16.00 -14.47
CA LEU A 174 -23.01 -15.81 -15.27
C LEU A 174 -23.31 -15.18 -16.63
N MET A 175 -24.34 -15.66 -17.34
CA MET A 175 -24.74 -15.12 -18.64
C MET A 175 -25.16 -13.65 -18.55
N VAL A 176 -25.96 -13.29 -17.52
CA VAL A 176 -26.35 -11.90 -17.23
C VAL A 176 -25.12 -11.01 -17.02
N ILE A 177 -24.16 -11.46 -16.20
CA ILE A 177 -22.96 -10.67 -15.89
C ILE A 177 -22.08 -10.49 -17.13
N LYS A 178 -21.89 -11.53 -17.94
CA LYS A 178 -21.15 -11.42 -19.22
C LYS A 178 -21.81 -10.43 -20.17
N GLN A 179 -23.15 -10.45 -20.27
CA GLN A 179 -23.89 -9.52 -21.10
C GLN A 179 -23.82 -8.07 -20.58
N ILE A 180 -23.80 -7.87 -19.26
CA ILE A 180 -23.60 -6.53 -18.67
C ILE A 180 -22.19 -6.01 -18.96
N LEU A 181 -21.17 -6.86 -18.82
CA LEU A 181 -19.77 -6.50 -19.10
C LEU A 181 -19.56 -6.13 -20.58
N SER A 182 -20.15 -6.89 -21.51
CA SER A 182 -20.04 -6.63 -22.95
C SER A 182 -20.91 -5.46 -23.45
N SER A 183 -21.91 -5.04 -22.67
CA SER A 183 -22.80 -3.93 -23.06
C SER A 183 -22.14 -2.55 -23.08
N LYS A 184 -20.99 -2.40 -22.41
CA LYS A 184 -20.26 -1.13 -22.28
C LYS A 184 -18.94 -1.19 -23.04
N ARG A 185 -18.51 -0.04 -23.56
CA ARG A 185 -17.23 0.10 -24.29
C ARG A 185 -16.00 -0.20 -23.41
N HIS A 186 -16.09 0.09 -22.12
CA HIS A 186 -15.08 -0.24 -21.12
C HIS A 186 -15.72 -1.04 -19.99
N GLU A 187 -15.15 -2.21 -19.70
CA GLU A 187 -15.67 -3.15 -18.68
C GLU A 187 -15.81 -2.49 -17.29
N GLU A 188 -14.90 -1.58 -16.95
CA GLU A 188 -14.91 -0.85 -15.68
C GLU A 188 -16.20 -0.05 -15.44
N GLN A 189 -16.84 0.45 -16.50
CA GLN A 189 -18.11 1.17 -16.41
C GLN A 189 -19.28 0.24 -16.04
N ALA A 190 -19.16 -1.06 -16.34
CA ALA A 190 -20.16 -2.08 -16.08
C ALA A 190 -20.02 -2.71 -14.68
N TYR A 191 -18.87 -2.55 -14.00
CA TYR A 191 -18.59 -3.19 -12.71
C TYR A 191 -19.57 -2.80 -11.61
N LYS A 192 -20.02 -1.54 -11.56
CA LYS A 192 -21.02 -1.09 -10.58
C LYS A 192 -22.36 -1.80 -10.76
N SER A 193 -22.78 -2.03 -12.01
CA SER A 193 -24.00 -2.77 -12.34
C SER A 193 -23.87 -4.25 -11.97
N CYS A 194 -22.71 -4.87 -12.26
CA CYS A 194 -22.40 -6.25 -11.89
C CYS A 194 -22.44 -6.44 -10.37
N MET A 195 -21.81 -5.55 -9.60
CA MET A 195 -21.90 -5.54 -8.14
C MET A 195 -23.34 -5.35 -7.64
N GLY A 196 -24.13 -4.51 -8.31
CA GLY A 196 -25.53 -4.31 -7.99
C GLY A 196 -26.32 -5.62 -8.02
N VAL A 197 -26.12 -6.44 -9.06
CA VAL A 197 -26.74 -7.77 -9.19
C VAL A 197 -26.20 -8.74 -8.14
N LEU A 198 -24.88 -8.89 -8.01
CA LEU A 198 -24.26 -9.84 -7.07
C LEU A 198 -24.54 -9.49 -5.60
N SER A 199 -24.75 -8.21 -5.27
CA SER A 199 -25.13 -7.80 -3.91
C SER A 199 -26.50 -8.34 -3.47
N LEU A 200 -27.38 -8.69 -4.42
CA LEU A 200 -28.68 -9.30 -4.12
C LEU A 200 -28.55 -10.71 -3.54
N ALA A 201 -27.46 -11.43 -3.87
CA ALA A 201 -27.17 -12.75 -3.31
C ALA A 201 -26.96 -12.73 -1.80
N LYS A 202 -26.68 -11.56 -1.20
CA LYS A 202 -26.56 -11.43 0.27
C LYS A 202 -27.91 -11.42 0.97
N LYS A 203 -28.99 -11.01 0.28
CA LYS A 203 -30.33 -10.83 0.86
C LYS A 203 -31.30 -11.94 0.46
N HIS A 204 -30.97 -12.70 -0.57
CA HIS A 204 -31.85 -13.68 -1.22
C HIS A 204 -31.10 -14.97 -1.49
N SER A 205 -31.82 -16.08 -1.60
CA SER A 205 -31.17 -17.36 -1.89
C SER A 205 -30.53 -17.35 -3.29
N GLN A 206 -29.47 -18.13 -3.46
CA GLN A 206 -28.76 -18.25 -4.74
C GLN A 206 -29.69 -18.74 -5.86
N GLN A 207 -30.62 -19.64 -5.54
CA GLN A 207 -31.61 -20.16 -6.48
C GLN A 207 -32.59 -19.09 -6.96
N GLU A 208 -33.13 -18.28 -6.04
CA GLU A 208 -34.05 -17.18 -6.39
C GLU A 208 -33.35 -16.14 -7.27
N LEU A 209 -32.08 -15.85 -6.99
CA LEU A 209 -31.30 -14.95 -7.83
C LEU A 209 -31.06 -15.51 -9.23
N ASN A 210 -30.70 -16.78 -9.34
CA ASN A 210 -30.48 -17.42 -10.63
C ASN A 210 -31.78 -17.49 -11.46
N GLN A 211 -32.93 -17.72 -10.82
CA GLN A 211 -34.25 -17.67 -11.48
C GLN A 211 -34.62 -16.25 -11.94
N ALA A 212 -34.35 -15.23 -11.13
CA ALA A 212 -34.56 -13.83 -11.53
C ALA A 212 -33.66 -13.44 -12.71
N CYS A 213 -32.41 -13.91 -12.73
CA CYS A 213 -31.49 -13.74 -13.85
C CYS A 213 -32.01 -14.42 -15.12
N ARG A 214 -32.55 -15.65 -15.02
CA ARG A 214 -33.18 -16.35 -16.14
C ARG A 214 -34.35 -15.56 -16.72
N MET A 215 -35.22 -15.00 -15.87
CA MET A 215 -36.33 -14.15 -16.32
C MET A 215 -35.80 -12.90 -17.03
N ALA A 216 -34.76 -12.24 -16.49
CA ALA A 216 -34.17 -11.06 -17.10
C ALA A 216 -33.56 -11.34 -18.49
N LEU A 217 -32.94 -12.51 -18.68
CA LEU A 217 -32.42 -12.96 -19.98
C LEU A 217 -33.55 -13.18 -20.99
N ASN A 218 -34.62 -13.85 -20.59
CA ASN A 218 -35.78 -14.11 -21.46
C ASN A 218 -36.43 -12.82 -21.97
N TYR A 219 -36.53 -11.78 -21.13
CA TYR A 219 -37.07 -10.48 -21.52
C TYR A 219 -36.02 -9.55 -22.17
N GLN A 220 -34.78 -10.00 -22.34
CA GLN A 220 -33.63 -9.21 -22.84
C GLN A 220 -33.39 -7.89 -22.08
N ARG A 221 -33.84 -7.82 -20.82
CA ARG A 221 -33.76 -6.62 -19.97
C ARG A 221 -32.71 -6.81 -18.89
N VAL A 222 -31.46 -6.69 -19.31
CA VAL A 222 -30.31 -7.02 -18.46
C VAL A 222 -29.83 -5.78 -17.71
N ASN A 223 -30.55 -5.42 -16.65
CA ASN A 223 -30.19 -4.33 -15.74
C ASN A 223 -30.43 -4.74 -14.28
N SER A 224 -29.55 -4.28 -13.39
CA SER A 224 -29.65 -4.49 -11.93
C SER A 224 -31.02 -4.13 -11.35
N ARG A 225 -31.70 -3.10 -11.89
CA ARG A 225 -33.04 -2.69 -11.47
C ARG A 225 -34.12 -3.70 -11.85
N GLU A 226 -34.02 -4.29 -13.04
CA GLU A 226 -34.99 -5.26 -13.54
C GLU A 226 -34.82 -6.61 -12.85
N VAL A 227 -33.57 -7.07 -12.67
CA VAL A 227 -33.28 -8.28 -11.85
C VAL A 227 -33.86 -8.14 -10.45
N ARG A 228 -33.74 -6.97 -9.81
CA ARG A 228 -34.35 -6.71 -8.50
C ARG A 228 -35.89 -6.80 -8.53
N LYS A 229 -36.54 -6.28 -9.57
CA LYS A 229 -38.01 -6.37 -9.72
C LYS A 229 -38.48 -7.82 -9.89
N TYR A 230 -37.84 -8.58 -10.78
CA TYR A 230 -38.19 -9.99 -10.98
C TYR A 230 -37.99 -10.79 -9.70
N LEU A 231 -36.96 -10.46 -8.93
CA LEU A 231 -36.70 -11.13 -7.67
C LEU A 231 -37.74 -10.78 -6.58
N GLN A 232 -38.26 -9.55 -6.56
CA GLN A 232 -39.40 -9.18 -5.71
C GLN A 232 -40.68 -9.92 -6.14
N GLU A 233 -40.91 -10.07 -7.44
CA GLU A 233 -42.05 -10.79 -7.98
C GLU A 233 -42.00 -12.30 -7.64
N ILE A 234 -40.82 -12.93 -7.74
CA ILE A 234 -40.62 -14.32 -7.32
C ILE A 234 -40.94 -14.49 -5.83
N LYS A 235 -40.50 -13.55 -5.00
CA LYS A 235 -40.78 -13.57 -3.56
C LYS A 235 -42.28 -13.39 -3.27
N ARG A 236 -42.96 -12.51 -4.00
CA ARG A 236 -44.41 -12.28 -3.89
C ARG A 236 -45.18 -13.56 -4.22
N ARG A 237 -44.88 -14.19 -5.36
CA ARG A 237 -45.52 -15.44 -5.78
C ARG A 237 -45.31 -16.57 -4.78
N LYS A 238 -44.11 -16.71 -4.24
CA LYS A 238 -43.80 -17.73 -3.24
C LYS A 238 -44.58 -17.53 -1.93
N ASN A 239 -44.87 -16.28 -1.55
CA ASN A 239 -45.74 -16.00 -0.42
C ASN A 239 -47.22 -16.30 -0.75
N GLU A 240 -47.68 -15.96 -1.95
CA GLU A 240 -49.03 -16.27 -2.43
C GLU A 240 -49.26 -17.80 -2.51
N ASP A 241 -48.30 -18.56 -3.04
CA ASP A 241 -48.35 -20.03 -3.07
C ASP A 241 -48.34 -20.65 -1.66
N GLN A 242 -47.71 -20.00 -0.67
CA GLN A 242 -47.74 -20.42 0.73
C GLN A 242 -49.07 -20.12 1.41
N ASP A 243 -49.66 -18.96 1.12
CA ASP A 243 -50.99 -18.58 1.62
C ASP A 243 -52.08 -19.48 1.01
N ASP A 244 -51.97 -19.82 -0.29
CA ASP A 244 -52.86 -20.76 -0.97
C ASP A 244 -52.70 -22.19 -0.43
N ALA A 245 -51.47 -22.64 -0.16
CA ALA A 245 -51.22 -23.93 0.48
C ALA A 245 -51.76 -23.98 1.92
N GLN A 246 -51.64 -22.87 2.68
CA GLN A 246 -52.27 -22.75 4.00
C GLN A 246 -53.80 -22.76 3.91
N MET A 247 -54.40 -22.05 2.96
CA MET A 247 -55.84 -22.10 2.71
C MET A 247 -56.32 -23.51 2.35
N LEU A 248 -55.59 -24.23 1.51
CA LEU A 248 -55.91 -25.61 1.15
C LEU A 248 -55.89 -26.54 2.37
N LEU A 249 -54.94 -26.36 3.30
CA LEU A 249 -54.88 -27.08 4.58
C LEU A 249 -56.12 -26.81 5.46
N PHE A 250 -56.70 -25.60 5.44
CA PHE A 250 -57.93 -25.28 6.17
C PHE A 250 -59.22 -25.81 5.50
N THR A 251 -59.19 -26.07 4.19
CA THR A 251 -60.32 -26.65 3.45
C THR A 251 -60.38 -28.18 3.48
N GLN A 252 -59.30 -28.84 3.91
CA GLN A 252 -59.34 -30.29 4.17
C GLN A 252 -60.17 -30.53 5.44
N GLU A 253 -61.22 -31.35 5.32
CA GLU A 253 -62.05 -31.74 6.47
C GLU A 253 -61.17 -32.42 7.53
N HIS A 254 -60.84 -31.69 8.58
CA HIS A 254 -60.06 -32.19 9.70
C HIS A 254 -61.02 -32.74 10.75
N GLU A 255 -60.72 -33.92 11.31
CA GLU A 255 -61.54 -34.60 12.34
C GLU A 255 -61.93 -33.72 13.54
N ASN A 256 -61.15 -32.67 13.82
CA ASN A 256 -61.35 -31.74 14.93
C ASN A 256 -62.19 -30.50 14.57
N ILE A 257 -62.57 -30.30 13.31
CA ILE A 257 -63.37 -29.16 12.85
C ILE A 257 -64.84 -29.58 12.81
N ARG A 258 -65.61 -29.19 13.83
CA ARG A 258 -67.03 -29.52 13.94
C ARG A 258 -67.88 -28.60 13.06
N GLY A 259 -68.69 -29.21 12.20
CA GLY A 259 -69.61 -28.50 11.31
C GLY A 259 -70.69 -27.70 12.06
N LYS A 260 -71.21 -26.66 11.39
CA LYS A 260 -72.22 -25.72 11.90
C LYS A 260 -73.49 -26.41 12.45
N SER A 261 -73.79 -27.63 12.00
CA SER A 261 -74.94 -28.44 12.42
C SER A 261 -74.87 -28.99 13.85
N GLN A 262 -73.72 -28.92 14.54
CA GLN A 262 -73.58 -29.39 15.92
C GLN A 262 -73.76 -28.31 17.00
N TYR A 263 -74.09 -27.08 16.62
CA TYR A 263 -74.31 -25.95 17.54
C TYR A 263 -75.78 -25.50 17.62
N GLN A 264 -76.73 -26.37 17.29
CA GLN A 264 -78.17 -26.11 17.50
C GLN A 264 -78.64 -26.57 18.88
#